data_AF-A0A0D2L7W9-F1
#
_entry.id   AF-A0A0D2L7W9-F1
#
_cell.length_a   1.000
_cell.length_b   1.000
_cell.length_c   1.000
_cell.angle_alpha   90.00
_cell.angle_beta   90.00
_cell.angle_gamma   90.00
#
_symmetry.space_group_name_H-M   'P 1'
#
loop_
_entity.id
_entity.type
_entity.pdbx_description
1 polymer ?
#
loop_
_entity_poly.entity_id
_entity_poly.type
_entity_poly.pdbx_seq_one_letter_code
_entity_poly.pdbx_strand_id
1 'polypeptide(L)'
;MGRSSGGKKRKGSVLSPLALSRAAATHSNGGSATRSGGGGHRHSRAYDGGSGTGKHAAKLGPGKKSSGKATRGSEKARPGPAFDLAEWLDDFEAVSAAVSRHGDLEALLNAGGGITKIRGFLPPAAAAGLLALLRRVPPPAWRATEAARDYAANNISHAFDSTKRGGGDGEVDEQLAKAFRVMSLLRPGELFTFSAARYARGHHIEPHDDRAYTNVRRAARSTAWGRARRGVGAAQRC
;
A
#
# COMPACT_ATOMS: atom_id res chain seq x y z
N MET A 1 -42.04 46.67 -45.98
CA MET A 1 -42.09 46.40 -44.53
C MET A 1 -41.51 45.00 -44.32
N GLY A 2 -40.37 44.70 -43.70
CA GLY A 2 -39.50 45.40 -42.77
C GLY A 2 -39.14 44.40 -41.66
N ARG A 3 -37.84 44.09 -41.48
CA ARG A 3 -37.11 43.51 -40.30
C ARG A 3 -36.02 42.54 -40.78
N SER A 4 -34.77 43.01 -40.95
CA SER A 4 -33.75 43.31 -39.92
C SER A 4 -33.13 42.03 -39.32
N SER A 5 -32.01 41.62 -39.91
CA SER A 5 -31.12 40.54 -39.47
C SER A 5 -30.15 41.06 -38.41
N GLY A 6 -30.35 40.64 -37.16
CA GLY A 6 -29.47 40.95 -36.03
C GLY A 6 -28.19 40.12 -36.05
N GLY A 7 -27.08 40.74 -36.42
CA GLY A 7 -25.73 40.17 -36.30
C GLY A 7 -25.27 40.13 -34.83
N LYS A 8 -25.01 38.94 -34.31
CA LYS A 8 -24.48 38.73 -32.95
C LYS A 8 -22.95 38.64 -33.03
N LYS A 9 -22.27 39.72 -32.61
CA LYS A 9 -20.81 39.81 -32.48
C LYS A 9 -20.30 38.73 -31.52
N ARG A 10 -19.44 37.82 -32.01
CA ARG A 10 -18.65 36.92 -31.17
C ARG A 10 -17.44 37.70 -30.63
N LYS A 11 -17.35 37.81 -29.31
CA LYS A 11 -16.19 38.36 -28.61
C LYS A 11 -15.03 37.37 -28.75
N GLY A 12 -13.89 37.87 -29.23
CA GLY A 12 -12.63 37.14 -29.27
C GLY A 12 -12.17 36.82 -27.85
N SER A 13 -11.90 35.55 -27.59
CA SER A 13 -11.08 35.10 -26.48
C SER A 13 -9.67 34.90 -27.04
N VAL A 14 -8.76 35.73 -26.54
CA VAL A 14 -7.32 35.66 -26.82
C VAL A 14 -6.79 34.53 -25.96
N LEU A 15 -6.53 33.36 -26.56
CA LEU A 15 -5.80 32.28 -25.90
C LEU A 15 -4.31 32.53 -26.10
N SER A 16 -3.62 32.84 -25.01
CA SER A 16 -2.17 32.83 -24.90
C SER A 16 -1.64 31.40 -25.16
N PRO A 17 -0.61 31.22 -25.99
CA PRO A 17 0.08 29.94 -26.08
C PRO A 17 1.05 29.79 -24.90
N LEU A 18 0.71 28.94 -23.93
CA LEU A 18 1.70 28.40 -23.00
C LEU A 18 2.58 27.42 -23.76
N ALA A 19 3.83 27.84 -23.96
CA ALA A 19 4.89 27.05 -24.55
C ALA A 19 5.17 25.81 -23.70
N LEU A 20 4.84 24.64 -24.24
CA LEU A 20 5.24 23.35 -23.69
C LEU A 20 6.67 23.06 -24.17
N SER A 21 7.66 23.37 -23.34
CA SER A 21 9.05 22.97 -23.57
C SER A 21 9.17 21.46 -23.52
N ARG A 22 9.34 20.84 -24.71
CA ARG A 22 9.81 19.47 -24.88
C ARG A 22 11.27 19.40 -24.45
N ALA A 23 11.55 18.84 -23.27
CA ALA A 23 12.86 18.33 -22.94
C ALA A 23 13.01 16.93 -23.56
N ALA A 24 13.72 16.86 -24.68
CA ALA A 24 14.21 15.62 -25.25
C ALA A 24 15.41 15.15 -24.42
N ALA A 25 15.24 14.10 -23.62
CA ALA A 25 16.36 13.38 -23.03
C ALA A 25 16.84 12.32 -24.04
N THR A 26 17.84 12.68 -24.84
CA THR A 26 18.73 11.71 -25.47
C THR A 26 19.61 11.10 -24.39
N HIS A 27 19.55 9.78 -24.19
CA HIS A 27 20.60 9.06 -23.47
C HIS A 27 21.31 8.15 -24.47
N SER A 28 22.50 8.61 -24.83
CA SER A 28 23.49 7.91 -25.61
C SER A 28 24.10 6.76 -24.81
N ASN A 29 24.28 5.68 -25.55
CA ASN A 29 25.00 4.46 -25.26
C ASN A 29 26.43 4.71 -24.72
N GLY A 30 26.92 3.89 -23.80
CA GLY A 30 28.32 3.94 -23.38
C GLY A 30 28.72 2.94 -22.29
N GLY A 31 29.48 1.91 -22.70
CA GLY A 31 30.63 1.46 -21.91
C GLY A 31 30.43 0.27 -20.98
N SER A 32 30.60 -0.93 -21.54
CA SER A 32 31.06 -2.12 -20.81
C SER A 32 32.50 -1.90 -20.36
N ALA A 33 32.77 -2.00 -19.05
CA ALA A 33 34.12 -2.17 -18.52
C ALA A 33 34.06 -3.07 -17.28
N THR A 34 34.49 -4.31 -17.48
CA THR A 34 34.81 -5.27 -16.42
C THR A 34 35.96 -4.73 -15.58
N ARG A 35 35.74 -4.54 -14.28
CA ARG A 35 36.81 -4.39 -13.30
C ARG A 35 36.67 -5.46 -12.21
N SER A 36 37.49 -6.48 -12.36
CA SER A 36 37.98 -7.35 -11.32
C SER A 36 38.83 -6.55 -10.34
N GLY A 37 38.70 -6.79 -9.04
CA GLY A 37 39.68 -6.34 -8.06
C GLY A 37 39.13 -6.12 -6.65
N GLY A 38 39.75 -6.82 -5.69
CA GLY A 38 39.88 -6.33 -4.32
C GLY A 38 39.07 -7.07 -3.27
N GLY A 39 39.62 -8.20 -2.81
CA GLY A 39 39.25 -8.77 -1.52
C GLY A 39 39.56 -7.77 -0.40
N GLY A 40 38.53 -7.37 0.32
CA GLY A 40 38.64 -6.56 1.53
C GLY A 40 38.29 -7.40 2.75
N HIS A 41 39.30 -7.75 3.54
CA HIS A 41 39.14 -8.30 4.89
C HIS A 41 38.22 -7.40 5.71
N ARG A 42 37.10 -7.95 6.19
CA ARG A 42 36.29 -7.32 7.22
C ARG A 42 36.63 -7.94 8.57
N HIS A 43 37.26 -7.12 9.40
CA HIS A 43 37.43 -7.38 10.83
C HIS A 43 36.06 -7.48 11.49
N SER A 44 35.75 -8.67 12.00
CA SER A 44 34.67 -8.93 12.94
C SER A 44 34.97 -8.20 14.25
N ARG A 45 34.31 -7.05 14.46
CA ARG A 45 34.34 -6.33 15.73
C ARG A 45 33.35 -7.03 16.68
N ALA A 46 33.90 -7.70 17.69
CA ALA A 46 33.16 -8.30 18.78
C ALA A 46 32.32 -7.22 19.48
N TYR A 47 31.02 -7.49 19.65
CA TYR A 47 30.15 -6.74 20.52
C TYR A 47 30.45 -7.18 21.95
N ASP A 48 31.02 -6.29 22.74
CA ASP A 48 31.29 -6.52 24.16
C ASP A 48 30.00 -6.31 24.97
N GLY A 49 29.69 -7.29 25.81
CA GLY A 49 28.46 -7.40 26.58
C GLY A 49 28.52 -6.56 27.85
N GLY A 50 27.97 -5.36 27.79
CA GLY A 50 27.75 -4.51 28.97
C GLY A 50 26.56 -4.99 29.80
N SER A 51 26.82 -5.87 30.78
CA SER A 51 25.90 -6.25 31.85
C SER A 51 25.68 -5.09 32.83
N GLY A 52 24.66 -4.26 32.60
CA GLY A 52 24.22 -3.21 33.52
C GLY A 52 23.03 -3.67 34.37
N THR A 53 23.28 -4.21 35.56
CA THR A 53 22.25 -4.51 36.56
C THR A 53 21.86 -3.24 37.33
N GLY A 54 20.95 -2.44 36.77
CA GLY A 54 20.34 -1.30 37.45
C GLY A 54 19.04 -1.69 38.16
N LYS A 55 19.13 -2.02 39.46
CA LYS A 55 17.97 -2.24 40.33
C LYS A 55 17.38 -0.88 40.77
N HIS A 56 16.32 -0.42 40.12
CA HIS A 56 15.47 0.65 40.65
C HIS A 56 14.06 0.11 40.92
N ALA A 57 13.80 -0.20 42.19
CA ALA A 57 12.48 -0.53 42.70
C ALA A 57 11.66 0.76 42.88
N ALA A 58 10.82 1.09 41.89
CA ALA A 58 9.81 2.13 42.03
C ALA A 58 8.55 1.52 42.68
N LYS A 59 8.22 2.01 43.89
CA LYS A 59 6.95 1.74 44.59
C LYS A 59 5.78 2.25 43.75
N LEU A 60 5.02 1.33 43.15
CA LEU A 60 3.73 1.62 42.55
C LEU A 60 2.68 1.74 43.66
N GLY A 61 2.10 2.93 43.81
CA GLY A 61 0.97 3.17 44.71
C GLY A 61 -0.32 2.49 44.22
N PRO A 62 -1.30 2.26 45.11
CA PRO A 62 -2.56 1.61 44.78
C PRO A 62 -3.41 2.48 43.84
N GLY A 63 -3.44 2.10 42.56
CA GLY A 63 -4.28 2.73 41.54
C GLY A 63 -5.76 2.47 41.78
N LYS A 64 -6.54 3.55 41.93
CA LYS A 64 -8.00 3.55 42.00
C LYS A 64 -8.58 2.90 40.72
N LYS A 65 -9.30 1.79 40.89
CA LYS A 65 -10.07 1.13 39.84
C LYS A 65 -11.32 1.96 39.53
N SER A 66 -11.28 2.86 38.55
CA SER A 66 -12.48 3.48 37.99
C SER A 66 -13.09 2.53 36.95
N SER A 67 -14.06 1.73 37.39
CA SER A 67 -14.89 0.89 36.51
C SER A 67 -15.92 1.77 35.77
N GLY A 68 -15.43 2.61 34.86
CA GLY A 68 -16.28 3.33 33.92
C GLY A 68 -16.71 2.38 32.81
N LYS A 69 -17.87 1.73 32.99
CA LYS A 69 -18.53 0.94 31.96
C LYS A 69 -18.99 1.88 30.83
N ALA A 70 -18.08 2.21 29.93
CA ALA A 70 -18.38 2.99 28.73
C ALA A 70 -19.32 2.16 27.84
N THR A 71 -20.61 2.38 28.00
CA THR A 71 -21.63 1.93 27.06
C THR A 71 -21.37 2.67 25.75
N ARG A 72 -20.58 2.06 24.86
CA ARG A 72 -20.48 2.45 23.46
C ARG A 72 -21.87 2.25 22.85
N GLY A 73 -22.68 3.31 22.95
CA GLY A 73 -23.90 3.45 22.17
C GLY A 73 -23.49 3.34 20.71
N SER A 74 -23.85 2.21 20.10
CA SER A 74 -23.74 2.00 18.66
C SER A 74 -24.82 2.87 18.03
N GLU A 75 -24.53 4.17 17.92
CA GLU A 75 -25.32 5.09 17.14
C GLU A 75 -25.36 4.52 15.72
N LYS A 76 -26.55 4.04 15.32
CA LYS A 76 -26.79 3.51 13.99
C LYS A 76 -26.61 4.67 13.01
N ALA A 77 -25.39 4.84 12.52
CA ALA A 77 -25.06 5.83 11.50
C ALA A 77 -26.07 5.68 10.36
N ARG A 78 -26.82 6.75 10.08
CA ARG A 78 -27.70 6.81 8.92
C ARG A 78 -26.84 6.55 7.68
N PRO A 79 -27.32 5.74 6.71
CA PRO A 79 -26.57 5.54 5.48
C PRO A 79 -26.45 6.90 4.79
N GLY A 80 -25.21 7.40 4.72
CA GLY A 80 -24.90 8.53 3.85
C GLY A 80 -25.15 8.16 2.38
N PRO A 81 -25.01 9.11 1.46
CA PRO A 81 -25.02 8.79 0.03
C PRO A 81 -24.05 7.63 -0.26
N ALA A 82 -24.44 6.75 -1.18
CA ALA A 82 -23.62 5.62 -1.57
C ALA A 82 -22.27 6.15 -2.08
N PHE A 83 -21.17 5.70 -1.47
CA PHE A 83 -19.83 6.08 -1.88
C PHE A 83 -19.40 5.19 -3.05
N ASP A 84 -19.14 5.81 -4.20
CA ASP A 84 -18.57 5.13 -5.36
C ASP A 84 -17.04 5.23 -5.33
N LEU A 85 -16.37 4.07 -5.17
CA LEU A 85 -14.92 4.01 -5.16
C LEU A 85 -14.31 4.37 -6.51
N ALA A 86 -14.92 3.95 -7.61
CA ALA A 86 -14.37 4.16 -8.95
C ALA A 86 -14.40 5.65 -9.29
N GLU A 87 -15.53 6.30 -9.05
CA GLU A 87 -15.67 7.76 -9.22
C GLU A 87 -14.65 8.52 -8.36
N TRP A 88 -14.52 8.15 -7.08
CA TRP A 88 -13.54 8.79 -6.20
C TRP A 88 -12.10 8.57 -6.65
N LEU A 89 -11.74 7.38 -7.14
CA LEU A 89 -10.39 7.09 -7.64
C LEU A 89 -10.04 7.88 -8.92
N ASP A 90 -11.05 8.26 -9.69
CA ASP A 90 -10.90 9.08 -10.90
C ASP A 90 -10.95 10.60 -10.62
N ASP A 91 -11.46 11.00 -9.45
CA ASP A 91 -11.44 12.39 -8.99
C ASP A 91 -10.05 12.75 -8.41
N PHE A 92 -9.19 13.27 -9.27
CA PHE A 92 -7.84 13.70 -8.88
C PHE A 92 -7.85 14.76 -7.76
N GLU A 93 -8.82 15.68 -7.76
CA GLU A 93 -8.89 16.75 -6.75
C GLU A 93 -9.28 16.17 -5.39
N ALA A 94 -10.29 15.30 -5.35
CA ALA A 94 -10.70 14.65 -4.11
C ALA A 94 -9.61 13.73 -3.54
N VAL A 95 -8.92 12.97 -4.40
CA VAL A 95 -7.80 12.11 -4.00
C VAL A 95 -6.63 12.97 -3.49
N SER A 96 -6.23 13.99 -4.23
CA SER A 96 -5.12 14.87 -3.86
C SER A 96 -5.40 15.58 -2.54
N ALA A 97 -6.60 16.12 -2.35
CA ALA A 97 -7.03 16.72 -1.09
C ALA A 97 -6.96 15.72 0.09
N ALA A 98 -7.39 14.48 -0.13
CA ALA A 98 -7.33 13.42 0.87
C ALA A 98 -5.89 12.97 1.23
N VAL A 99 -4.93 13.14 0.32
CA VAL A 99 -3.50 12.86 0.56
C VAL A 99 -2.82 14.06 1.21
N SER A 100 -3.03 15.28 0.69
CA SER A 100 -2.38 16.51 1.17
C SER A 100 -2.77 16.91 2.59
N ARG A 101 -3.92 16.46 3.11
CA ARG A 101 -4.33 16.72 4.51
C ARG A 101 -3.37 16.19 5.57
N HIS A 102 -2.46 15.27 5.19
CA HIS A 102 -1.47 14.70 6.11
C HIS A 102 -0.23 15.59 6.26
N GLY A 103 -0.16 16.72 5.56
CA GLY A 103 0.90 17.72 5.70
C GLY A 103 2.21 17.31 5.05
N ASP A 104 3.32 17.85 5.59
CA ASP A 104 4.66 17.57 5.12
C ASP A 104 5.17 16.22 5.67
N LEU A 105 5.16 15.20 4.81
CA LEU A 105 5.59 13.86 5.16
C LEU A 105 7.08 13.78 5.52
N GLU A 106 7.94 14.58 4.88
CA GLU A 106 9.38 14.59 5.16
C GLU A 106 9.65 15.14 6.56
N ALA A 107 8.99 16.24 6.93
CA ALA A 107 9.04 16.78 8.28
C ALA A 107 8.56 15.76 9.33
N LEU A 108 7.45 15.05 9.05
CA LEU A 108 6.92 14.00 9.92
C LEU A 108 7.90 12.82 10.09
N LEU A 109 8.57 12.41 9.02
CA LEU A 109 9.58 11.35 9.06
C LEU A 109 10.81 11.80 9.87
N ASN A 110 11.29 13.01 9.64
CA ASN A 110 12.44 13.57 10.38
C ASN A 110 12.15 13.66 11.88
N ALA A 111 10.97 14.17 12.26
CA ALA A 111 10.56 14.24 13.66
C ALA A 111 10.41 12.85 14.32
N GLY A 112 10.04 11.84 13.53
CA GLY A 112 9.86 10.46 13.98
C GLY A 112 11.10 9.57 13.89
N GLY A 113 12.28 10.12 13.62
CA GLY A 113 13.51 9.34 13.48
C GLY A 113 13.46 8.35 12.31
N GLY A 114 12.78 8.73 11.22
CA GLY A 114 12.60 7.91 10.02
C GLY A 114 11.31 7.07 9.99
N ILE A 115 10.49 7.09 11.05
CA ILE A 115 9.21 6.36 11.10
C ILE A 115 8.08 7.33 11.44
N THR A 116 7.01 7.31 10.65
CA THR A 116 5.79 8.06 10.96
C THR A 116 4.53 7.23 10.73
N LYS A 117 3.48 7.53 11.49
CA LYS A 117 2.17 6.87 11.38
C LYS A 117 1.12 7.86 10.89
N ILE A 118 0.69 7.68 9.65
CA ILE A 118 -0.42 8.44 9.06
C ILE A 118 -1.74 7.78 9.46
N ARG A 119 -2.56 8.47 10.24
CA ARG A 119 -3.88 7.97 10.65
C ARG A 119 -4.93 8.41 9.66
N GLY A 120 -5.88 7.51 9.37
CA GLY A 120 -6.98 7.81 8.45
C GLY A 120 -6.48 8.22 7.07
N PHE A 121 -5.43 7.57 6.56
CA PHE A 121 -4.84 7.91 5.26
C PHE A 121 -5.91 7.99 4.16
N LEU A 122 -6.73 6.93 4.06
CA LEU A 122 -7.94 6.90 3.24
C LEU A 122 -9.15 7.41 4.02
N PRO A 123 -10.10 8.11 3.38
CA PRO A 123 -11.44 8.29 3.92
C PRO A 123 -12.06 6.93 4.28
N PRO A 124 -12.84 6.80 5.37
CA PRO A 124 -13.42 5.53 5.79
C PRO A 124 -14.20 4.80 4.68
N ALA A 125 -14.96 5.56 3.87
CA ALA A 125 -15.73 5.01 2.76
C ALA A 125 -14.82 4.48 1.63
N ALA A 126 -13.75 5.20 1.28
CA ALA A 126 -12.74 4.72 0.33
C ALA A 126 -12.02 3.46 0.83
N ALA A 127 -11.69 3.39 2.12
CA ALA A 127 -11.10 2.20 2.72
C ALA A 127 -12.04 0.97 2.65
N ALA A 128 -13.33 1.18 2.93
CA ALA A 128 -14.36 0.14 2.78
C ALA A 128 -14.52 -0.31 1.32
N GLY A 129 -14.56 0.65 0.37
CA GLY A 129 -14.59 0.36 -1.06
C GLY A 129 -13.38 -0.45 -1.52
N LEU A 130 -12.17 -0.04 -1.11
CA LEU A 130 -10.94 -0.75 -1.47
C LEU A 130 -10.92 -2.18 -0.91
N LEU A 131 -11.43 -2.39 0.31
CA LEU A 131 -11.59 -3.73 0.86
C LEU A 131 -12.59 -4.58 0.05
N ALA A 132 -13.72 -3.98 -0.38
CA ALA A 132 -14.68 -4.66 -1.25
C ALA A 132 -14.08 -5.03 -2.60
N LEU A 133 -13.29 -4.13 -3.20
CA LEU A 133 -12.53 -4.38 -4.42
C LEU A 133 -11.53 -5.54 -4.23
N LEU A 134 -10.74 -5.54 -3.16
CA LEU A 134 -9.78 -6.61 -2.87
C LEU A 134 -10.46 -7.97 -2.64
N ARG A 135 -11.70 -8.00 -2.13
CA ARG A 135 -12.50 -9.22 -2.00
C ARG A 135 -12.99 -9.78 -3.33
N ARG A 136 -13.10 -8.95 -4.37
CA ARG A 136 -13.43 -9.37 -5.75
C ARG A 136 -12.24 -10.04 -6.46
N VAL A 137 -11.01 -9.80 -6.01
CA VAL A 137 -9.81 -10.42 -6.61
C VAL A 137 -9.90 -11.94 -6.50
N PRO A 138 -9.91 -12.68 -7.63
CA PRO A 138 -10.18 -14.11 -7.63
C PRO A 138 -9.00 -14.87 -7.02
N PRO A 139 -9.24 -16.03 -6.36
CA PRO A 139 -8.18 -16.79 -5.69
C PRO A 139 -6.92 -17.06 -6.55
N PRO A 140 -7.00 -17.40 -7.85
CA PRO A 140 -5.80 -17.65 -8.67
C PRO A 140 -4.93 -16.42 -8.95
N ALA A 141 -5.42 -15.21 -8.66
CA ALA A 141 -4.64 -13.97 -8.79
C ALA A 141 -3.76 -13.70 -7.57
N TRP A 142 -4.18 -14.22 -6.40
CA TRP A 142 -3.39 -14.20 -5.18
C TRP A 142 -2.24 -15.20 -5.30
N ARG A 143 -1.01 -14.72 -5.09
CA ARG A 143 0.21 -15.52 -5.15
C ARG A 143 0.74 -15.75 -3.74
N ALA A 144 0.85 -17.01 -3.36
CA ALA A 144 1.54 -17.39 -2.13
C ALA A 144 2.96 -16.82 -2.15
N THR A 145 3.30 -16.09 -1.10
CA THR A 145 4.61 -15.52 -0.83
C THR A 145 5.04 -16.10 0.51
N GLU A 146 5.91 -17.11 0.44
CA GLU A 146 6.32 -17.90 1.58
C GLU A 146 7.83 -18.10 1.60
N ALA A 147 8.38 -18.04 2.80
CA ALA A 147 9.77 -18.28 3.10
C ALA A 147 9.81 -19.07 4.40
N ALA A 148 10.36 -20.29 4.36
CA ALA A 148 10.79 -20.96 5.58
C ALA A 148 12.11 -20.32 6.04
N ARG A 149 12.34 -20.30 7.35
CA ARG A 149 13.59 -19.80 7.92
C ARG A 149 14.76 -20.70 7.50
N ASP A 150 15.70 -20.15 6.74
CA ASP A 150 16.99 -20.76 6.43
C ASP A 150 18.11 -19.79 6.81
N TYR A 151 18.86 -20.11 7.87
CA TYR A 151 19.97 -19.28 8.34
C TYR A 151 21.07 -19.07 7.28
N ALA A 152 21.17 -19.94 6.27
CA ALA A 152 22.15 -19.82 5.19
C ALA A 152 21.66 -18.98 4.01
N ALA A 153 20.34 -18.89 3.77
CA ALA A 153 19.77 -18.27 2.58
C ALA A 153 18.80 -17.11 2.87
N ASN A 154 17.85 -17.31 3.78
CA ASN A 154 16.84 -16.34 4.19
C ASN A 154 16.58 -16.49 5.69
N ASN A 155 17.21 -15.64 6.49
CA ASN A 155 17.09 -15.65 7.94
C ASN A 155 15.71 -15.15 8.46
N ILE A 156 14.65 -15.36 7.69
CA ILE A 156 13.31 -14.84 7.94
C ILE A 156 12.28 -15.91 7.59
N SER A 157 11.30 -16.11 8.47
CA SER A 157 10.07 -16.81 8.13
C SER A 157 8.97 -15.81 7.77
N HIS A 158 8.26 -16.06 6.67
CA HIS A 158 7.00 -15.38 6.40
C HIS A 158 6.07 -16.23 5.56
N ALA A 159 4.77 -15.95 5.68
CA ALA A 159 3.73 -16.52 4.83
C ALA A 159 2.61 -15.50 4.66
N PHE A 160 2.31 -15.14 3.42
CA PHE A 160 1.15 -14.33 3.05
C PHE A 160 0.79 -14.55 1.58
N ASP A 161 -0.42 -14.16 1.19
CA ASP A 161 -0.77 -14.07 -0.22
C ASP A 161 -0.54 -12.63 -0.69
N SER A 162 0.03 -12.44 -1.87
CA SER A 162 0.19 -11.12 -2.47
C SER A 162 -0.37 -11.04 -3.87
N THR A 163 -0.82 -9.85 -4.27
CA THR A 163 -1.14 -9.56 -5.65
C THR A 163 -0.69 -8.16 -6.04
N LYS A 164 -0.34 -8.00 -7.33
CA LYS A 164 -0.10 -6.70 -7.96
C LYS A 164 -1.19 -6.34 -9.00
N ARG A 165 -2.16 -7.24 -9.21
CA ARG A 165 -3.23 -7.13 -10.22
C ARG A 165 -4.54 -7.74 -9.70
N GLY A 166 -5.66 -7.35 -10.27
CA GLY A 166 -7.01 -7.85 -10.00
C GLY A 166 -7.33 -9.23 -10.58
N GLY A 167 -6.43 -9.84 -11.36
CA GLY A 167 -6.58 -11.22 -11.84
C GLY A 167 -7.01 -11.35 -13.30
N GLY A 168 -6.90 -10.28 -14.09
CA GLY A 168 -7.27 -10.28 -15.51
C GLY A 168 -8.74 -9.90 -15.78
N ASP A 169 -9.50 -9.60 -14.73
CA ASP A 169 -10.74 -8.82 -14.85
C ASP A 169 -10.34 -7.35 -15.07
N GLY A 170 -10.60 -6.82 -16.26
CA GLY A 170 -10.17 -5.48 -16.66
C GLY A 170 -10.62 -4.40 -15.68
N GLU A 171 -11.82 -4.52 -15.11
CA GLU A 171 -12.36 -3.53 -14.16
C GLU A 171 -11.61 -3.57 -12.83
N VAL A 172 -11.40 -4.78 -12.28
CA VAL A 172 -10.70 -4.95 -11.00
C VAL A 172 -9.22 -4.59 -11.14
N ASP A 173 -8.58 -4.98 -12.25
CA ASP A 173 -7.20 -4.62 -12.58
C ASP A 173 -7.04 -3.08 -12.65
N GLU A 174 -7.95 -2.39 -13.36
CA GLU A 174 -7.91 -0.94 -13.52
C GLU A 174 -8.12 -0.21 -12.18
N GLN A 175 -9.16 -0.56 -11.43
CA GLN A 175 -9.43 0.08 -10.14
C GLN A 175 -8.29 -0.19 -9.13
N LEU A 176 -7.70 -1.38 -9.13
CA LEU A 176 -6.57 -1.68 -8.25
C LEU A 176 -5.32 -0.89 -8.64
N ALA A 177 -5.07 -0.71 -9.95
CA ALA A 177 -3.99 0.14 -10.43
C ALA A 177 -4.20 1.61 -10.02
N LYS A 178 -5.43 2.13 -10.14
CA LYS A 178 -5.81 3.46 -9.66
C LYS A 178 -5.60 3.59 -8.14
N ALA A 179 -6.02 2.60 -7.35
CA ALA A 179 -5.80 2.58 -5.91
C ALA A 179 -4.30 2.59 -5.55
N PHE A 180 -3.45 1.88 -6.28
CA PHE A 180 -1.99 1.94 -6.09
C PHE A 180 -1.41 3.31 -6.47
N ARG A 181 -1.97 3.99 -7.48
CA ARG A 181 -1.58 5.36 -7.83
C ARG A 181 -1.85 6.35 -6.68
N VAL A 182 -2.94 6.18 -5.93
CA VAL A 182 -3.21 7.02 -4.73
C VAL A 182 -2.04 6.96 -3.75
N MET A 183 -1.43 5.78 -3.58
CA MET A 183 -0.29 5.59 -2.68
C MET A 183 0.97 6.30 -3.21
N SER A 184 1.18 6.36 -4.53
CA SER A 184 2.30 7.11 -5.13
C SER A 184 2.24 8.61 -4.85
N LEU A 185 1.05 9.18 -4.61
CA LEU A 185 0.90 10.60 -4.32
C LEU A 185 1.49 11.01 -2.97
N LEU A 186 1.74 10.06 -2.06
CA LEU A 186 2.43 10.33 -0.80
C LEU A 186 3.88 10.79 -1.01
N ARG A 187 4.58 10.21 -2.00
CA ARG A 187 5.95 10.55 -2.38
C ARG A 187 6.14 10.37 -3.89
N PRO A 188 5.72 11.36 -4.69
CA PRO A 188 5.86 11.31 -6.14
C PRO A 188 7.32 11.08 -6.55
N GLY A 189 7.54 10.15 -7.48
CA GLY A 189 8.88 9.81 -7.99
C GLY A 189 9.66 8.78 -7.17
N GLU A 190 9.26 8.51 -5.92
CA GLU A 190 9.95 7.54 -5.06
C GLU A 190 9.19 6.22 -4.90
N LEU A 191 7.85 6.28 -4.88
CA LEU A 191 7.00 5.11 -4.71
C LEU A 191 6.32 4.74 -6.03
N PHE A 192 6.81 3.67 -6.68
CA PHE A 192 6.37 3.27 -8.02
C PHE A 192 5.85 1.83 -8.11
N THR A 193 6.01 1.01 -7.08
CA THR A 193 5.47 -0.35 -7.05
C THR A 193 4.74 -0.63 -5.75
N PHE A 194 3.55 -1.20 -5.89
CA PHE A 194 2.73 -1.61 -4.77
C PHE A 194 2.21 -3.03 -4.99
N SER A 195 1.82 -3.65 -3.89
CA SER A 195 1.10 -4.91 -3.86
C SER A 195 0.10 -4.86 -2.72
N ALA A 196 -1.01 -5.57 -2.90
CA ALA A 196 -1.90 -5.91 -1.80
C ALA A 196 -1.45 -7.23 -1.19
N ALA A 197 -1.47 -7.32 0.14
CA ALA A 197 -1.20 -8.54 0.88
C ALA A 197 -2.43 -9.00 1.65
N ARG A 198 -2.65 -10.30 1.71
CA ARG A 198 -3.72 -10.96 2.47
C ARG A 198 -3.12 -11.95 3.46
N TYR A 199 -3.55 -11.82 4.71
CA TYR A 199 -3.15 -12.68 5.81
C TYR A 199 -4.32 -13.57 6.22
N ALA A 200 -4.11 -14.88 6.14
CA ALA A 200 -5.02 -15.88 6.69
C ALA A 200 -4.53 -16.32 8.09
N ARG A 201 -5.26 -17.23 8.72
CA ARG A 201 -4.85 -17.80 10.01
C ARG A 201 -3.48 -18.48 9.86
N GLY A 202 -2.50 -18.06 10.68
CA GLY A 202 -1.12 -18.58 10.65
C GLY A 202 -0.16 -17.80 9.74
N HIS A 203 -0.67 -16.93 8.87
CA HIS A 203 0.17 -16.02 8.08
C HIS A 203 0.87 -15.01 9.01
N HIS A 204 2.13 -14.72 8.73
CA HIS A 204 2.97 -13.83 9.53
C HIS A 204 4.11 -13.26 8.71
N ILE A 205 4.73 -12.20 9.22
CA ILE A 205 6.00 -11.67 8.78
C ILE A 205 6.88 -11.56 10.02
N GLU A 206 8.01 -12.27 10.04
CA GLU A 206 9.00 -12.08 11.10
C GLU A 206 9.69 -10.72 11.00
N PRO A 207 10.18 -10.15 12.13
CA PRO A 207 11.00 -8.95 12.10
C PRO A 207 12.20 -9.13 11.15
N HIS A 208 12.34 -8.22 10.19
CA HIS A 208 13.44 -8.24 9.22
C HIS A 208 13.72 -6.84 8.67
N ASP A 209 14.83 -6.72 7.95
CA ASP A 209 15.17 -5.54 7.16
C ASP A 209 14.84 -5.81 5.69
N ASP A 210 13.91 -5.05 5.12
CA ASP A 210 13.52 -5.13 3.70
C ASP A 210 14.72 -4.95 2.76
N ARG A 211 15.78 -4.22 3.18
CA ARG A 211 17.00 -4.01 2.40
C ARG A 211 17.97 -5.17 2.49
N ALA A 212 17.89 -5.99 3.53
CA ALA A 212 18.65 -7.23 3.63
C ALA A 212 18.04 -8.24 2.66
N TYR A 213 18.34 -8.04 1.37
CA TYR A 213 17.86 -8.85 0.24
C TYR A 213 17.81 -10.33 0.61
N THR A 214 16.60 -10.87 0.70
CA THR A 214 16.40 -12.31 0.65
C THR A 214 15.97 -12.66 -0.76
N ASN A 215 16.60 -13.68 -1.35
CA ASN A 215 16.14 -14.26 -2.61
C ASN A 215 14.80 -14.97 -2.34
N VAL A 216 13.70 -14.22 -2.32
CA VAL A 216 12.36 -14.79 -2.13
C VAL A 216 11.99 -15.56 -3.39
N ARG A 217 12.07 -16.90 -3.33
CA ARG A 217 11.53 -17.74 -4.40
C ARG A 217 10.02 -17.54 -4.42
N ARG A 218 9.50 -17.02 -5.52
CA ARG A 218 8.05 -17.08 -5.77
C ARG A 218 7.71 -18.53 -6.05
N ALA A 219 6.85 -19.12 -5.22
CA ALA A 219 6.34 -20.46 -5.49
C ALA A 219 5.78 -20.53 -6.91
N ALA A 220 6.13 -21.59 -7.65
CA ALA A 220 5.48 -21.87 -8.92
C ALA A 220 3.97 -21.94 -8.68
N ARG A 221 3.14 -21.48 -9.64
CA ARG A 221 1.67 -21.42 -9.49
C ARG A 221 1.16 -22.79 -9.02
N SER A 222 0.78 -22.88 -7.75
CA SER A 222 0.18 -24.08 -7.20
C SER A 222 -1.20 -24.24 -7.82
N THR A 223 -1.40 -25.31 -8.60
CA THR A 223 -2.72 -25.70 -9.12
C THR A 223 -3.63 -26.30 -8.03
N ALA A 224 -3.16 -26.41 -6.78
CA ALA A 224 -3.84 -27.14 -5.72
C ALA A 224 -5.04 -26.42 -5.09
N TRP A 225 -5.23 -25.11 -5.35
CA TRP A 225 -6.40 -24.36 -4.84
C TRP A 225 -7.75 -24.89 -5.36
N GLY A 226 -7.76 -25.76 -6.38
CA GLY A 226 -8.97 -26.37 -6.93
C GLY A 226 -9.51 -27.63 -6.20
N ARG A 227 -8.84 -28.13 -5.15
CA ARG A 227 -9.25 -29.38 -4.47
C ARG A 227 -9.90 -29.22 -3.09
N ALA A 228 -9.72 -28.12 -2.38
CA ALA A 228 -10.15 -28.00 -0.98
C ALA A 228 -11.63 -27.60 -0.75
N ARG A 229 -12.47 -27.45 -1.79
CA ARG A 229 -13.88 -27.01 -1.64
C ARG A 229 -14.95 -27.92 -2.28
N ARG A 230 -14.62 -29.17 -2.62
CA ARG A 230 -15.60 -30.16 -3.12
C ARG A 230 -16.10 -31.16 -2.06
N GLY A 231 -15.99 -30.83 -0.76
CA GLY A 231 -16.29 -31.78 0.32
C GLY A 231 -17.46 -31.46 1.25
N VAL A 232 -18.22 -30.37 1.04
CA VAL A 232 -19.34 -30.03 1.94
C VAL A 232 -20.55 -29.63 1.11
N GLY A 233 -21.55 -30.51 1.01
CA GLY A 233 -22.88 -30.15 0.53
C GLY A 233 -23.56 -31.12 -0.44
N ALA A 234 -23.71 -32.39 -0.08
CA ALA A 234 -24.76 -33.24 -0.63
C ALA A 234 -25.39 -34.04 0.53
N ALA A 235 -26.08 -33.34 1.42
CA ALA A 235 -27.02 -33.94 2.36
C ALA A 235 -28.32 -33.15 2.28
N GLN A 236 -29.43 -33.89 2.29
CA GLN A 236 -30.85 -33.50 2.27
C GLN A 236 -31.48 -33.11 0.93
N ARG A 237 -32.20 -34.10 0.36
CA ARG A 237 -33.66 -34.08 0.28
C ARG A 237 -34.20 -35.51 0.04
N CYS A 238 -34.71 -36.13 1.11
CA CYS A 238 -35.78 -37.11 1.10
C CYS A 238 -36.77 -36.64 2.17
#